data_AF-A0A1E2V783-F1
#
_entry.id   AF-A0A1E2V783-F1
#
_cell.length_a   1.000
_cell.length_b   1.000
_cell.length_c   1.000
_cell.angle_alpha   90.00
_cell.angle_beta   90.00
_cell.angle_gamma   90.00
#
_symmetry.space_group_name_H-M   'P 1'
#
loop_
_entity.id
_entity.type
_entity.pdbx_description
1 polymer ?
#
loop_
_entity_poly.entity_id
_entity_poly.type
_entity_poly.pdbx_seq_one_letter_code
_entity_poly.pdbx_strand_id
1 'polypeptide(L)'
;MPPFVRSLRSTTTAEAISVALDQTTTSQQQWRSRIIAGAFLSVLWLGSLYSTEANAQAERRRPITPTEQATRQHNLEGHWQCHQSRAIPDGGRLSTRFNTHYRENHQYQTRGTLTIALPQQRLTYDISAHGRWALQGHELQEDAQQHFEPSNPAARQLAQNGQFDPNREQASSSFNRYDVIRLDAETLVLRTPKPHSMIQCRRP
;
A
#
# COMPACT_ATOMS: atom_id res chain seq x y z
N MET A 1 -60.68 26.90 -10.01
CA MET A 1 -60.31 28.29 -9.73
C MET A 1 -58.79 28.38 -9.58
N PRO A 2 -58.02 28.79 -10.61
CA PRO A 2 -56.66 29.29 -10.44
C PRO A 2 -56.71 30.78 -10.08
N PRO A 3 -55.63 31.35 -9.50
CA PRO A 3 -54.93 32.32 -10.33
C PRO A 3 -53.41 32.51 -10.04
N PHE A 4 -52.82 33.27 -10.96
CA PHE A 4 -51.62 34.11 -10.90
C PHE A 4 -50.21 33.54 -11.20
N VAL A 5 -49.83 33.85 -12.43
CA VAL A 5 -48.52 34.02 -13.05
C VAL A 5 -47.70 35.12 -12.36
N ARG A 6 -46.38 34.93 -12.19
CA ARG A 6 -45.38 35.98 -12.52
C ARG A 6 -44.00 35.41 -12.82
N SER A 7 -43.58 35.65 -14.07
CA SER A 7 -42.23 35.52 -14.60
C SER A 7 -41.50 36.84 -14.42
N LEU A 8 -40.21 36.81 -14.07
CA LEU A 8 -39.26 37.88 -14.38
C LEU A 8 -37.95 37.27 -14.89
N ARG A 9 -37.57 37.70 -16.09
CA ARG A 9 -36.29 37.45 -16.76
C ARG A 9 -35.25 38.49 -16.33
N SER A 10 -34.00 38.03 -16.30
CA SER A 10 -32.74 38.62 -16.83
C SER A 10 -32.39 40.10 -16.64
N THR A 11 -31.19 40.38 -16.10
CA THR A 11 -30.07 41.14 -16.73
C THR A 11 -28.89 41.21 -15.73
N THR A 12 -27.74 40.58 -16.02
CA THR A 12 -26.45 41.19 -16.45
C THR A 12 -25.95 42.39 -15.65
N THR A 13 -24.81 42.23 -14.97
CA THR A 13 -23.60 43.06 -15.19
C THR A 13 -22.36 42.39 -14.61
N ALA A 14 -21.32 42.31 -15.44
CA ALA A 14 -19.95 42.08 -15.03
C ALA A 14 -19.34 43.39 -14.48
N GLU A 15 -18.39 43.28 -13.56
CA GLU A 15 -17.24 44.17 -13.28
C GLU A 15 -16.65 43.72 -11.92
N ALA A 16 -15.49 43.07 -11.89
CA ALA A 16 -14.15 43.66 -11.90
C ALA A 16 -13.91 44.62 -10.71
N ILE A 17 -12.98 44.27 -9.82
CA ILE A 17 -11.93 45.14 -9.28
C ILE A 17 -10.86 44.25 -8.64
N SER A 18 -9.63 44.41 -9.13
CA SER A 18 -8.37 43.93 -8.57
C SER A 18 -7.61 45.12 -7.96
N VAL A 19 -6.51 44.82 -7.25
CA VAL A 19 -5.39 45.72 -6.87
C VAL A 19 -5.68 46.56 -5.60
N ALA A 20 -4.79 46.81 -4.63
CA ALA A 20 -3.34 46.61 -4.38
C ALA A 20 -3.14 46.43 -2.85
N LEU A 21 -2.19 45.61 -2.36
CA LEU A 21 -0.81 45.99 -1.99
C LEU A 21 -0.72 47.24 -1.09
N ASP A 22 -0.25 47.06 0.15
CA ASP A 22 0.92 47.82 0.59
C ASP A 22 1.69 47.13 1.71
N GLN A 23 3.02 47.22 1.59
CA GLN A 23 4.01 46.65 2.49
C GLN A 23 4.46 47.69 3.54
N THR A 24 5.19 47.17 4.53
CA THR A 24 6.16 47.85 5.42
C THR A 24 5.60 48.72 6.55
N THR A 25 5.81 48.29 7.80
CA THR A 25 6.96 48.77 8.60
C THR A 25 7.03 48.10 10.00
N THR A 26 8.24 47.63 10.31
CA THR A 26 8.97 47.77 11.59
C THR A 26 8.26 47.42 12.91
N SER A 27 8.71 46.33 13.53
CA SER A 27 8.77 46.23 14.99
C SER A 27 10.06 45.52 15.39
N GLN A 28 11.10 46.34 15.54
CA GLN A 28 12.28 46.04 16.35
C GLN A 28 11.85 45.94 17.82
N GLN A 29 12.16 44.82 18.47
CA GLN A 29 12.33 44.78 19.93
C GLN A 29 13.44 43.77 20.23
N GLN A 30 14.69 44.18 20.04
CA GLN A 30 15.61 44.53 21.14
C GLN A 30 15.48 43.62 22.36
N TRP A 31 16.29 42.57 22.37
CA TRP A 31 16.93 42.09 23.60
C TRP A 31 18.43 42.02 23.36
N ARG A 32 19.15 42.86 24.08
CA ARG A 32 20.62 42.99 24.05
C ARG A 32 21.27 41.76 24.71
N SER A 33 22.28 41.23 24.01
CA SER A 33 23.68 40.98 24.44
C SER A 33 23.89 40.45 25.87
N ARG A 34 24.68 39.41 26.18
CA ARG A 34 25.95 38.86 25.64
C ARG A 34 26.00 37.38 26.08
N ILE A 35 26.72 36.49 25.41
CA ILE A 35 28.02 35.97 25.89
C ILE A 35 28.72 35.22 24.73
N ILE A 36 29.88 35.78 24.35
CA ILE A 36 31.18 35.16 24.09
C ILE A 36 31.27 33.97 23.10
N ALA A 37 31.93 34.30 21.99
CA ALA A 37 32.84 33.50 21.18
C ALA A 37 33.15 32.07 21.67
N GLY A 38 32.82 31.10 20.82
CA GLY A 38 33.26 29.72 20.95
C GLY A 38 33.24 29.02 19.59
N ALA A 39 34.41 28.97 18.97
CA ALA A 39 34.88 27.94 18.04
C ALA A 39 33.99 27.54 16.83
N PHE A 40 34.52 27.93 15.65
CA PHE A 40 34.46 27.16 14.41
C PHE A 40 34.56 25.65 14.64
N LEU A 41 33.61 24.87 14.12
CA LEU A 41 33.73 23.51 13.54
C LEU A 41 32.37 22.81 13.59
N SER A 42 31.54 22.97 12.56
CA SER A 42 30.37 22.09 12.31
C SER A 42 29.84 22.29 10.89
N VAL A 43 30.65 21.98 9.88
CA VAL A 43 30.17 21.77 8.51
C VAL A 43 30.83 20.50 8.00
N LEU A 44 30.37 19.33 8.45
CA LEU A 44 30.74 18.02 7.89
C LEU A 44 29.87 16.90 8.50
N TRP A 45 28.55 17.05 8.58
CA TRP A 45 27.65 15.95 9.05
C TRP A 45 26.28 15.92 8.35
N LEU A 46 26.21 16.34 7.07
CA LEU A 46 24.98 16.25 6.27
C LEU A 46 25.08 15.27 5.07
N GLY A 47 26.22 14.59 4.88
CA GLY A 47 26.47 13.74 3.72
C GLY A 47 26.07 12.26 3.86
N SER A 48 25.86 11.73 5.08
CA SER A 48 25.79 10.28 5.29
C SER A 48 24.39 9.66 5.19
N LEU A 49 23.31 10.44 5.15
CA LEU A 49 21.94 9.91 5.09
C LEU A 49 21.33 9.89 3.68
N TYR A 50 21.83 10.71 2.75
CA TYR A 50 21.36 10.70 1.35
C TYR A 50 21.99 9.59 0.50
N SER A 51 23.17 9.09 0.88
CA SER A 51 23.86 8.05 0.10
C SER A 51 23.27 6.65 0.26
N THR A 52 22.61 6.34 1.38
CA THR A 52 22.07 4.99 1.61
C THR A 52 20.82 4.71 0.78
N GLU A 53 19.91 5.69 0.66
CA GLU A 53 18.71 5.54 -0.17
C GLU A 53 19.03 5.54 -1.66
N ALA A 54 19.93 6.42 -2.11
CA ALA A 54 20.38 6.46 -3.50
C ALA A 54 21.11 5.16 -3.90
N ASN A 55 21.98 4.63 -3.03
CA ASN A 55 22.65 3.36 -3.27
C ASN A 55 21.67 2.16 -3.21
N ALA A 56 20.70 2.16 -2.29
CA ALA A 56 19.68 1.12 -2.22
C ALA A 56 18.70 1.15 -3.41
N GLN A 57 18.49 2.32 -4.02
CA GLN A 57 17.75 2.44 -5.28
C GLN A 57 18.60 2.04 -6.49
N ALA A 58 19.90 2.33 -6.49
CA ALA A 58 20.82 1.93 -7.55
C ALA A 58 20.99 0.41 -7.61
N GLU A 59 21.10 -0.27 -6.47
CA GLU A 59 21.24 -1.73 -6.42
C GLU A 59 19.98 -2.45 -6.95
N ARG A 60 18.78 -1.88 -6.76
CA ARG A 60 17.54 -2.43 -7.36
C ARG A 60 17.44 -2.24 -8.87
N ARG A 61 18.22 -1.33 -9.45
CA ARG A 61 18.27 -1.08 -10.90
C ARG A 61 19.33 -1.92 -11.59
N ARG A 62 20.18 -2.62 -10.84
CA ARG A 62 21.17 -3.52 -11.40
C ARG A 62 20.45 -4.73 -12.04
N PRO A 63 20.83 -5.12 -13.26
CA PRO A 63 20.31 -6.35 -13.85
C PRO A 63 20.69 -7.56 -13.01
N ILE A 64 19.71 -8.43 -12.75
CA ILE A 64 19.93 -9.71 -12.06
C ILE A 64 20.59 -10.69 -13.03
N THR A 65 21.67 -11.33 -12.60
CA THR A 65 22.35 -12.36 -13.38
C THR A 65 21.53 -13.65 -13.43
N PRO A 66 21.72 -14.54 -14.44
CA PRO A 66 21.01 -15.82 -14.50
C PRO A 66 21.18 -16.68 -13.25
N THR A 67 22.39 -16.68 -12.67
CA THR A 67 22.69 -17.42 -11.43
C THR A 67 21.93 -16.85 -10.24
N GLU A 68 21.93 -15.54 -10.05
CA GLU A 68 21.15 -14.88 -8.99
C GLU A 68 19.65 -15.12 -9.16
N GLN A 69 19.15 -15.11 -10.40
CA GLN A 69 17.74 -15.40 -10.69
C GLN A 69 17.36 -16.82 -10.28
N ALA A 70 18.20 -17.81 -10.59
CA ALA A 70 18.00 -19.20 -10.18
C ALA A 70 18.04 -19.36 -8.65
N THR A 71 19.00 -18.72 -7.96
CA THR A 71 19.05 -18.73 -6.48
C THR A 71 17.80 -18.10 -5.87
N ARG A 72 17.30 -17.00 -6.44
CA ARG A 72 16.06 -16.37 -5.97
C ARG A 72 14.84 -17.26 -6.18
N GLN A 73 14.74 -17.93 -7.33
CA GLN A 73 13.66 -18.90 -7.57
C GLN A 73 13.70 -20.03 -6.55
N HIS A 74 14.89 -20.58 -6.30
CA HIS A 74 15.08 -21.62 -5.29
C HIS A 74 14.72 -21.15 -3.87
N ASN A 75 15.09 -19.92 -3.51
CA ASN A 75 14.70 -19.35 -2.21
C ASN A 75 13.17 -19.18 -2.09
N LEU A 76 12.47 -18.85 -3.19
CA LEU A 76 11.01 -18.68 -3.18
C LEU A 76 10.26 -20.01 -3.00
N GLU A 77 10.81 -21.12 -3.52
CA GLU A 77 10.21 -22.44 -3.40
C GLU A 77 10.01 -22.87 -1.93
N GLY A 78 9.02 -23.73 -1.69
CA GLY A 78 8.65 -24.21 -0.38
C GLY A 78 7.46 -23.49 0.24
N HIS A 79 7.28 -23.68 1.55
CA HIS A 79 6.12 -23.19 2.30
C HIS A 79 6.44 -21.87 2.98
N TRP A 80 5.45 -20.98 3.00
CA TRP A 80 5.54 -19.64 3.55
C TRP A 80 4.32 -19.33 4.39
N GLN A 81 4.52 -18.93 5.64
CA GLN A 81 3.48 -18.37 6.48
C GLN A 81 3.51 -16.85 6.35
N CYS A 82 2.44 -16.29 5.80
CA CYS A 82 2.33 -14.90 5.41
C CYS A 82 1.27 -14.14 6.21
N HIS A 83 1.53 -12.85 6.39
CA HIS A 83 0.59 -11.89 6.96
C HIS A 83 0.62 -10.59 6.18
N GLN A 84 -0.56 -10.01 5.99
CA GLN A 84 -0.78 -8.69 5.42
C GLN A 84 -1.76 -7.94 6.34
N SER A 85 -1.53 -6.65 6.55
CA SER A 85 -2.55 -5.78 7.13
C SER A 85 -2.50 -4.41 6.51
N ARG A 86 -3.68 -3.81 6.34
CA ARG A 86 -3.83 -2.43 5.89
C ARG A 86 -5.04 -1.78 6.57
N ALA A 87 -4.96 -0.48 6.80
CA ALA A 87 -6.15 0.30 7.09
C ALA A 87 -7.06 0.32 5.85
N ILE A 88 -8.37 0.38 6.09
CA ILE A 88 -9.37 0.63 5.05
C ILE A 88 -10.10 1.94 5.38
N PRO A 89 -10.77 2.58 4.41
CA PRO A 89 -11.63 3.72 4.69
C PRO A 89 -12.61 3.45 5.85
N ASP A 90 -13.09 4.50 6.50
CA ASP A 90 -14.06 4.43 7.60
C ASP A 90 -13.52 3.83 8.92
N GLY A 91 -12.20 3.87 9.11
CA GLY A 91 -11.54 3.47 10.37
C GLY A 91 -11.45 1.97 10.60
N GLY A 92 -11.73 1.17 9.56
CA GLY A 92 -11.59 -0.27 9.59
C GLY A 92 -10.14 -0.74 9.37
N ARG A 93 -9.93 -2.05 9.57
CA ARG A 93 -8.68 -2.72 9.27
C ARG A 93 -8.91 -4.04 8.58
N LEU A 94 -8.18 -4.24 7.49
CA LEU A 94 -8.07 -5.52 6.80
C LEU A 94 -6.82 -6.25 7.30
N SER A 95 -6.95 -7.54 7.60
CA SER A 95 -5.83 -8.42 7.94
C SER A 95 -6.01 -9.78 7.28
N THR A 96 -4.97 -10.24 6.60
CA THR A 96 -4.92 -11.53 5.94
C THR A 96 -3.82 -12.35 6.61
N ARG A 97 -4.13 -13.59 7.01
CA ARG A 97 -3.12 -14.58 7.41
C ARG A 97 -3.27 -15.79 6.51
N PHE A 98 -2.20 -16.25 5.89
CA PHE A 98 -2.27 -17.35 4.94
C PHE A 98 -0.96 -18.10 4.83
N ASN A 99 -1.04 -19.36 4.41
CA ASN A 99 0.10 -20.16 4.03
C ASN A 99 0.11 -20.30 2.51
N THR A 100 1.27 -20.09 1.90
CA THR A 100 1.50 -20.29 0.47
C THR A 100 2.59 -21.32 0.27
N HIS A 101 2.39 -22.24 -0.67
CA HIS A 101 3.39 -23.21 -1.10
C HIS A 101 3.73 -22.96 -2.56
N TYR A 102 4.94 -22.48 -2.85
CA TYR A 102 5.48 -22.38 -4.20
C TYR A 102 6.24 -23.66 -4.54
N ARG A 103 5.84 -24.34 -5.61
CA ARG A 103 6.45 -25.58 -6.07
C ARG A 103 7.43 -25.31 -7.20
N GLU A 104 8.46 -26.16 -7.31
CA GLU A 104 9.48 -26.13 -8.37
C GLU A 104 8.89 -26.14 -9.78
N ASN A 105 7.73 -26.80 -9.97
CA ASN A 105 7.04 -26.86 -11.27
C ASN A 105 6.25 -25.58 -11.62
N HIS A 106 6.54 -24.45 -10.97
CA HIS A 106 5.87 -23.17 -11.15
C HIS A 106 4.38 -23.15 -10.80
N GLN A 107 3.92 -24.08 -9.97
CA GLN A 107 2.57 -24.06 -9.39
C GLN A 107 2.62 -23.53 -7.96
N TYR A 108 1.56 -22.88 -7.51
CA TYR A 108 1.41 -22.53 -6.10
C TYR A 108 0.00 -22.81 -5.58
N GLN A 109 -0.09 -22.91 -4.26
CA GLN A 109 -1.35 -23.00 -3.54
C GLN A 109 -1.29 -22.14 -2.28
N THR A 110 -2.37 -21.41 -2.03
CA THR A 110 -2.55 -20.56 -0.85
C THR A 110 -3.80 -20.97 -0.09
N ARG A 111 -3.73 -20.97 1.24
CA ARG A 111 -4.88 -21.13 2.15
C ARG A 111 -4.75 -20.20 3.33
N GLY A 112 -5.84 -19.60 3.77
CA GLY A 112 -5.78 -18.68 4.90
C GLY A 112 -7.12 -18.08 5.27
N THR A 113 -7.05 -16.96 5.99
CA THR A 113 -8.20 -16.24 6.50
C THR A 113 -8.03 -14.75 6.26
N LEU A 114 -9.08 -14.12 5.72
CA LEU A 114 -9.26 -12.69 5.60
C LEU A 114 -10.16 -12.22 6.74
N THR A 115 -9.70 -11.26 7.51
CA THR A 115 -10.49 -10.58 8.53
C THR A 115 -10.62 -9.10 8.19
N ILE A 116 -11.84 -8.60 8.20
CA ILE A 116 -12.15 -7.19 8.06
C ILE A 116 -12.80 -6.75 9.36
N ALA A 117 -12.07 -5.94 10.13
CA ALA A 117 -12.55 -5.35 11.36
C ALA A 117 -13.11 -3.95 11.05
N LEU A 118 -14.40 -3.77 11.27
CA LEU A 118 -15.12 -2.50 11.21
C LEU A 118 -15.49 -2.08 12.64
N PRO A 119 -15.81 -0.80 12.91
CA PRO A 119 -16.07 -0.32 14.27
C PRO A 119 -17.09 -1.13 15.09
N GLN A 120 -18.09 -1.73 14.42
CA GLN A 120 -19.19 -2.46 15.08
C GLN A 120 -19.28 -3.94 14.68
N GLN A 121 -18.45 -4.40 13.74
CA GLN A 121 -18.58 -5.75 13.21
C GLN A 121 -17.25 -6.30 12.70
N ARG A 122 -17.16 -7.62 12.66
CA ARG A 122 -16.01 -8.33 12.10
C ARG A 122 -16.50 -9.28 11.02
N LEU A 123 -15.94 -9.16 9.82
CA LEU A 123 -16.20 -10.08 8.72
C LEU A 123 -14.99 -11.02 8.61
N THR A 124 -15.26 -12.31 8.50
CA THR A 124 -14.22 -13.34 8.37
C THR A 124 -14.54 -14.17 7.12
N TYR A 125 -13.52 -14.38 6.30
CA TYR A 125 -13.58 -15.23 5.11
C TYR A 125 -12.42 -16.21 5.10
N ASP A 126 -12.69 -17.45 4.71
CA ASP A 126 -11.67 -18.41 4.36
C ASP A 126 -11.21 -18.13 2.94
N ILE A 127 -9.91 -18.14 2.74
CA ILE A 127 -9.26 -17.83 1.47
C ILE A 127 -8.62 -19.10 0.95
N SER A 128 -8.86 -19.39 -0.32
CA SER A 128 -8.04 -20.33 -1.06
C SER A 128 -7.63 -19.71 -2.39
N ALA A 129 -6.39 -19.95 -2.81
CA ALA A 129 -5.95 -19.60 -4.14
C ALA A 129 -5.02 -20.68 -4.68
N HIS A 130 -4.96 -20.78 -5.99
CA HIS A 130 -3.99 -21.64 -6.67
C HIS A 130 -3.75 -21.12 -8.09
N GLY A 131 -2.66 -21.57 -8.67
CA GLY A 131 -2.34 -21.29 -10.06
C GLY A 131 -0.85 -21.36 -10.31
N ARG A 132 -0.35 -20.43 -11.12
CA ARG A 132 1.06 -20.41 -11.55
C ARG A 132 1.80 -19.21 -10.99
N TRP A 133 3.09 -19.38 -10.73
CA TRP A 133 3.95 -18.29 -10.30
C TRP A 133 5.13 -18.11 -11.26
N ALA A 134 5.59 -16.87 -11.38
CA ALA A 134 6.81 -16.52 -12.08
C ALA A 134 7.56 -15.43 -11.29
N LEU A 135 8.86 -15.62 -11.10
CA LEU A 135 9.74 -14.61 -10.54
C LEU A 135 10.61 -14.08 -11.66
N GLN A 136 10.62 -12.76 -11.88
CA GLN A 136 11.43 -12.09 -12.90
C GLN A 136 12.08 -10.86 -12.28
N GLY A 137 13.41 -10.88 -12.11
CA GLY A 137 14.09 -9.77 -11.48
C GLY A 137 13.60 -9.54 -10.05
N HIS A 138 13.02 -8.37 -9.80
CA HIS A 138 12.42 -7.98 -8.52
C HIS A 138 10.90 -8.09 -8.51
N GLU A 139 10.27 -8.74 -9.49
CA GLU A 139 8.81 -8.88 -9.55
C GLU A 139 8.40 -10.34 -9.39
N LEU A 140 7.45 -10.59 -8.48
CA LEU A 140 6.72 -11.85 -8.38
C LEU A 140 5.36 -11.68 -9.03
N GLN A 141 5.03 -12.59 -9.94
CA GLN A 141 3.75 -12.66 -10.62
C GLN A 141 3.05 -13.96 -10.23
N GLU A 142 1.76 -13.87 -9.91
CA GLU A 142 0.90 -15.02 -9.63
C GLU A 142 -0.34 -14.94 -10.52
N ASP A 143 -0.57 -15.95 -11.35
CA ASP A 143 -1.86 -16.18 -12.00
C ASP A 143 -2.75 -16.90 -10.98
N ALA A 144 -3.73 -16.20 -10.43
CA ALA A 144 -4.47 -16.60 -9.25
C ALA A 144 -5.94 -16.87 -9.55
N GLN A 145 -6.35 -18.12 -9.37
CA GLN A 145 -7.75 -18.45 -9.14
C GLN A 145 -8.01 -18.42 -7.64
N GLN A 146 -8.51 -17.27 -7.17
CA GLN A 146 -8.78 -17.02 -5.76
C GLN A 146 -10.28 -17.17 -5.45
N HIS A 147 -10.55 -17.77 -4.29
CA HIS A 147 -11.89 -17.95 -3.75
C HIS A 147 -11.94 -17.44 -2.30
N PHE A 148 -13.05 -16.79 -1.96
CA PHE A 148 -13.34 -16.29 -0.63
C PHE A 148 -14.68 -16.83 -0.15
N GLU A 149 -14.65 -17.61 0.93
CA GLU A 149 -15.85 -18.20 1.52
C GLU A 149 -16.20 -17.50 2.84
N PRO A 150 -17.43 -16.99 3.04
CA PRO A 150 -17.78 -16.32 4.29
C PRO A 150 -17.86 -17.27 5.49
N SER A 151 -16.96 -17.11 6.46
CA SER A 151 -16.81 -18.03 7.60
C SER A 151 -17.70 -17.68 8.80
N ASN A 152 -18.24 -16.46 8.89
CA ASN A 152 -19.06 -16.02 10.02
C ASN A 152 -20.44 -15.45 9.60
N PRO A 153 -21.42 -15.35 10.52
CA PRO A 153 -22.78 -14.91 10.18
C PRO A 153 -22.85 -13.51 9.53
N ALA A 154 -22.07 -12.56 10.02
CA ALA A 154 -22.05 -11.19 9.49
C ALA A 154 -21.54 -11.16 8.03
N ALA A 155 -20.45 -11.89 7.74
CA ALA A 155 -19.90 -12.03 6.40
C ALA A 155 -20.89 -12.72 5.44
N ARG A 156 -21.59 -13.76 5.92
CA ARG A 156 -22.64 -14.44 5.13
C ARG A 156 -23.80 -13.51 4.80
N GLN A 157 -24.29 -12.75 5.77
CA GLN A 157 -25.40 -11.81 5.57
C GLN A 157 -25.05 -10.73 4.53
N LEU A 158 -23.85 -10.14 4.62
CA LEU A 158 -23.42 -9.12 3.65
C LEU A 158 -23.20 -9.71 2.26
N ALA A 159 -22.66 -10.92 2.15
CA ALA A 159 -22.50 -11.62 0.88
C ALA A 159 -23.86 -11.94 0.23
N GLN A 160 -24.82 -12.44 1.00
CA GLN A 160 -26.18 -12.75 0.52
C GLN A 160 -26.92 -11.50 0.03
N ASN A 161 -26.70 -10.37 0.70
CA ASN A 161 -27.32 -9.09 0.33
C ASN A 161 -26.57 -8.34 -0.78
N GLY A 162 -25.45 -8.89 -1.29
CA GLY A 162 -24.60 -8.25 -2.30
C GLY A 162 -23.94 -6.94 -1.84
N GLN A 163 -23.85 -6.71 -0.53
CA GLN A 163 -23.35 -5.47 0.06
C GLN A 163 -21.83 -5.45 0.21
N PHE A 164 -21.18 -6.60 0.14
CA PHE A 164 -19.73 -6.72 0.26
C PHE A 164 -19.18 -7.82 -0.66
N ASP A 165 -18.15 -7.49 -1.43
CA ASP A 165 -17.41 -8.42 -2.28
C ASP A 165 -15.91 -8.36 -1.93
N PRO A 166 -15.35 -9.40 -1.27
CA PRO A 166 -13.93 -9.43 -0.90
C PRO A 166 -12.99 -9.35 -2.11
N ASN A 167 -13.44 -9.75 -3.30
CA ASN A 167 -12.62 -9.67 -4.52
C ASN A 167 -12.34 -8.22 -4.92
N ARG A 168 -13.29 -7.30 -4.69
CA ARG A 168 -13.09 -5.87 -4.96
C ARG A 168 -12.07 -5.26 -3.99
N GLU A 169 -12.07 -5.69 -2.73
CA GLU A 169 -11.18 -5.17 -1.71
C GLU A 169 -9.74 -5.70 -1.80
N GLN A 170 -9.54 -6.92 -2.32
CA GLN A 170 -8.22 -7.56 -2.39
C GLN A 170 -7.47 -7.33 -3.72
N ALA A 171 -8.13 -6.70 -4.71
CA ALA A 171 -7.70 -6.52 -6.10
C ALA A 171 -8.15 -7.67 -7.02
N SER A 172 -9.02 -7.30 -7.96
CA SER A 172 -9.80 -8.17 -8.83
C SER A 172 -9.11 -8.46 -10.16
N SER A 173 -7.88 -8.95 -10.13
CA SER A 173 -7.27 -9.51 -11.34
C SER A 173 -6.92 -10.96 -11.09
N SER A 174 -7.17 -11.80 -12.08
CA SER A 174 -6.61 -13.15 -12.21
C SER A 174 -5.07 -13.16 -12.20
N PHE A 175 -4.44 -11.98 -12.08
CA PHE A 175 -3.01 -11.80 -12.05
C PHE A 175 -2.65 -10.87 -10.89
N ASN A 176 -1.93 -11.39 -9.89
CA ASN A 176 -1.31 -10.58 -8.86
C ASN A 176 0.13 -10.28 -9.25
N ARG A 177 0.57 -9.03 -9.04
CA ARG A 177 1.96 -8.62 -9.23
C ARG A 177 2.46 -7.96 -7.96
N TYR A 178 3.67 -8.33 -7.54
CA TYR A 178 4.28 -7.82 -6.34
C TYR A 178 5.73 -7.42 -6.57
N ASP A 179 6.14 -6.29 -6.02
CA ASP A 179 7.56 -5.98 -5.91
C ASP A 179 8.15 -6.81 -4.77
N VAL A 180 9.18 -7.59 -5.07
CA VAL A 180 9.97 -8.34 -4.10
C VAL A 180 10.96 -7.38 -3.45
N ILE A 181 10.62 -6.94 -2.24
CA ILE A 181 11.45 -6.06 -1.42
C ILE A 181 12.59 -6.84 -0.78
N ARG A 182 12.31 -8.07 -0.33
CA ARG A 182 13.29 -8.99 0.25
C ARG A 182 12.89 -10.43 -0.07
N LEU A 183 13.88 -11.24 -0.43
CA LEU A 183 13.74 -12.68 -0.60
C LEU A 183 15.07 -13.34 -0.24
N ASP A 184 15.05 -14.11 0.84
CA ASP A 184 16.13 -14.99 1.27
C ASP A 184 15.55 -16.34 1.71
N ALA A 185 16.37 -17.22 2.28
CA ALA A 185 15.95 -18.57 2.67
C ALA A 185 14.83 -18.60 3.72
N GLU A 186 14.66 -17.54 4.52
CA GLU A 186 13.75 -17.52 5.68
C GLU A 186 12.68 -16.43 5.58
N THR A 187 12.93 -15.37 4.81
CA THR A 187 12.12 -14.17 4.77
C THR A 187 11.75 -13.79 3.35
N LEU A 188 10.46 -13.56 3.14
CA LEU A 188 9.91 -12.98 1.92
C LEU A 188 9.09 -11.74 2.31
N VAL A 189 9.43 -10.59 1.71
CA VAL A 189 8.69 -9.33 1.87
C VAL A 189 8.28 -8.84 0.49
N LEU A 190 6.98 -8.74 0.30
CA LEU A 190 6.37 -8.28 -0.94
C LEU A 190 5.67 -6.95 -0.71
N ARG A 191 5.75 -6.06 -1.70
CA ARG A 191 4.91 -4.87 -1.78
C ARG A 191 3.79 -5.14 -2.78
N THR A 192 2.56 -4.87 -2.36
CA THR A 192 1.39 -5.00 -3.24
C THR A 192 1.18 -3.70 -4.04
N PRO A 193 0.39 -3.72 -5.13
CA PRO A 193 0.01 -2.51 -5.86
C PRO A 193 -0.85 -1.56 -5.03
N LYS A 194 -1.47 -2.04 -3.94
CA LYS A 194 -2.28 -1.21 -3.05
C LYS A 194 -1.36 -0.34 -2.17
N PRO A 195 -1.64 0.98 -2.07
CA PRO A 195 -0.81 1.88 -1.27
C PRO A 195 -0.62 1.38 0.16
N HIS A 196 0.63 1.49 0.66
CA HIS A 196 1.02 1.15 2.02
C HIS A 196 0.68 -0.28 2.45
N SER A 197 0.52 -1.22 1.51
CA SER A 197 0.24 -2.61 1.81
C SER A 197 1.40 -3.52 1.42
N MET A 198 1.93 -4.21 2.43
CA MET A 198 3.00 -5.20 2.29
C MET A 198 2.53 -6.56 2.79
N ILE A 199 3.06 -7.61 2.19
CA ILE A 199 2.94 -8.98 2.67
C ILE A 199 4.29 -9.36 3.26
N GLN A 200 4.27 -9.84 4.50
CA GLN A 200 5.45 -10.36 5.19
C GLN A 200 5.26 -11.85 5.40
N CYS A 201 6.21 -12.63 4.93
CA CYS A 201 6.20 -14.08 5.04
C CYS A 201 7.46 -14.57 5.74
N ARG A 202 7.31 -15.69 6.44
CA ARG A 202 8.42 -16.48 6.98
C ARG A 202 8.29 -17.92 6.59
N ARG A 203 9.42 -18.59 6.42
CA ARG A 203 9.45 -20.04 6.29
C ARG A 203 9.11 -20.66 7.67
N PRO A 204 8.20 -21.65 7.73
CA PRO A 204 7.79 -22.28 8.99
C PRO A 204 8.86 -23.24 9.54
#